data_AF-A0A8T6BS71-F1
#
_entry.id   AF-A0A8T6BS71-F1
#
_cell.length_a   1.000
_cell.length_b   1.000
_cell.length_c   1.000
_cell.angle_alpha   90.00
_cell.angle_beta   90.00
_cell.angle_gamma   90.00
#
_symmetry.space_group_name_H-M   'P 1'
#
loop_
_entity.id
_entity.type
_entity.pdbx_description
1 polymer ?
#
loop_
_entity_poly.entity_id
_entity_poly.type
_entity_poly.pdbx_seq_one_letter_code
_entity_poly.pdbx_strand_id
1 'polypeptide(L)' 'RRILGNAADYLADDGVLICEVGNSMVHLMEQYPDVPFTWLEFDNGGDGVFMLTKEQLLAAREYFAIYKD' A
#
# COMPACT_ATOMS: atom_id res chain seq x y z
N ARG A 1 -4.22 0.86 -7.23
CA ARG A 1 -2.90 1.05 -7.88
C ARG A 1 -2.52 2.52 -8.07
N ARG A 2 -3.34 3.39 -8.69
CA ARG A 2 -3.04 4.86 -8.75
C ARG A 2 -2.74 5.48 -7.38
N ILE A 3 -3.49 5.11 -6.34
CA ILE A 3 -3.21 5.53 -4.96
C ILE A 3 -1.76 5.18 -4.55
N LEU A 4 -1.30 3.95 -4.80
CA LEU A 4 0.08 3.52 -4.49
C LEU A 4 1.14 4.30 -5.28
N GLY A 5 0.86 4.66 -6.53
CA GLY A 5 1.79 5.43 -7.38
C GLY A 5 1.91 6.91 -7.00
N ASN A 6 0.88 7.48 -6.35
CA ASN A 6 0.80 8.92 -6.08
C ASN A 6 0.85 9.27 -4.59
N ALA A 7 0.51 8.36 -3.67
CA ALA A 7 0.35 8.67 -2.24
C ALA A 7 1.60 9.31 -1.61
N ALA A 8 2.81 8.90 -2.02
CA ALA A 8 4.05 9.46 -1.50
C ALA A 8 4.19 10.98 -1.73
N ASP A 9 3.55 11.53 -2.77
CA ASP A 9 3.60 12.97 -3.09
C ASP A 9 2.74 13.82 -2.15
N TYR A 10 1.80 13.20 -1.42
CA TYR A 10 0.84 13.87 -0.54
C TYR A 10 1.08 13.62 0.95
N LEU A 11 2.02 12.74 1.29
CA LEU A 11 2.35 12.41 2.67
C LEU A 11 3.45 13.32 3.23
N ALA A 12 3.32 13.67 4.52
CA ALA A 12 4.45 14.18 5.31
C ALA A 12 5.60 13.15 5.34
N ASP A 13 6.79 13.57 5.74
CA ASP A 13 7.99 12.72 5.68
C ASP A 13 7.88 11.45 6.54
N ASP A 14 7.17 11.51 7.67
CA ASP A 14 6.82 10.40 8.55
C ASP A 14 5.40 9.85 8.32
N GLY A 15 4.74 10.26 7.23
CA GLY A 15 3.37 9.89 6.91
C GLY A 15 3.22 8.42 6.52
N VAL A 16 2.01 7.90 6.76
CA VAL A 16 1.61 6.53 6.41
C VAL A 16 0.35 6.54 5.54
N LEU A 17 0.30 5.61 4.58
CA LEU A 17 -0.90 5.24 3.84
C LEU A 17 -1.53 4.03 4.54
N ILE A 18 -2.79 4.15 4.94
CA ILE A 18 -3.63 3.02 5.35
C ILE A 18 -4.70 2.84 4.28
N CYS A 19 -4.86 1.63 3.75
CA CYS A 19 -5.78 1.36 2.65
C CYS A 19 -6.45 0.00 2.80
N GLU A 20 -7.77 -0.02 2.67
CA GLU A 20 -8.59 -1.22 2.63
C GLU A 20 -8.80 -1.68 1.18
N VAL A 21 -8.61 -2.98 0.96
CA VAL A 21 -8.74 -3.65 -0.33
C VAL A 21 -9.63 -4.92 -0.27
N GLY A 22 -10.06 -5.31 0.94
CA GLY A 22 -10.90 -6.48 1.19
C GLY A 22 -10.36 -7.74 0.50
N ASN A 23 -11.22 -8.41 -0.26
CA ASN A 23 -10.88 -9.65 -0.99
C ASN A 23 -9.74 -9.51 -2.03
N SER A 24 -9.31 -8.29 -2.35
CA SER A 24 -8.18 -8.06 -3.25
C SER A 24 -6.81 -8.23 -2.56
N MET A 25 -6.78 -8.50 -1.24
CA MET A 25 -5.55 -8.74 -0.47
C MET A 25 -4.65 -9.80 -1.12
N VAL A 26 -5.20 -10.98 -1.40
CA VAL A 26 -4.45 -12.11 -1.98
C VAL A 26 -3.84 -11.72 -3.33
N HIS A 27 -4.62 -11.08 -4.20
CA HIS A 27 -4.17 -10.62 -5.51
C HIS A 27 -3.06 -9.57 -5.41
N LEU A 28 -3.11 -8.69 -4.39
CA LEU A 28 -2.07 -7.69 -4.15
C LEU A 28 -0.76 -8.34 -3.69
N MET A 29 -0.83 -9.31 -2.77
CA MET A 29 0.34 -10.06 -2.31
C MET A 29 0.98 -10.88 -3.43
N GLU A 30 0.18 -11.51 -4.28
CA GLU A 30 0.67 -12.29 -5.42
C GLU A 30 1.27 -11.40 -6.51
N GLN A 31 0.63 -10.26 -6.81
CA GLN A 31 1.08 -9.36 -7.88
C GLN A 31 2.33 -8.56 -7.48
N TYR A 32 2.49 -8.25 -6.19
CA TYR A 32 3.57 -7.39 -5.67
C TYR A 32 4.24 -8.02 -4.44
N PRO A 33 4.89 -9.19 -4.60
CA PRO A 33 5.43 -9.95 -3.47
C PRO A 33 6.57 -9.23 -2.75
N ASP A 34 7.26 -8.32 -3.43
CA ASP A 34 8.40 -7.57 -2.88
C ASP A 34 7.98 -6.25 -2.20
N VAL A 35 6.70 -5.85 -2.31
CA VAL A 35 6.21 -4.64 -1.65
C VAL A 35 5.87 -4.98 -0.21
N PRO A 36 6.43 -4.27 0.80
CA PRO A 36 6.34 -4.65 2.20
C PRO A 36 5.00 -4.23 2.83
N PHE A 37 3.88 -4.75 2.31
CA PHE A 37 2.55 -4.50 2.86
C PHE A 37 2.47 -5.00 4.31
N THR A 38 2.23 -4.08 5.24
CA THR A 38 1.91 -4.43 6.62
C THR A 38 0.42 -4.63 6.74
N TRP A 39 -0.06 -5.87 6.69
CA TRP A 39 -1.47 -6.19 6.86
C TRP A 39 -1.87 -6.02 8.33
N LEU A 40 -2.91 -5.21 8.56
CA LEU A 40 -3.39 -4.88 9.89
C LEU A 40 -4.45 -5.90 10.33
N GLU A 41 -4.33 -6.37 11.56
CA GLU A 41 -5.29 -7.28 12.20
C GLU A 41 -6.21 -6.48 13.14
N PHE A 42 -7.49 -6.85 13.20
CA PHE A 42 -8.50 -6.16 14.02
C PHE A 42 -9.25 -7.14 14.93
N ASP A 43 -9.43 -6.75 16.20
CA ASP A 43 -10.07 -7.59 17.22
C ASP A 43 -11.54 -7.93 16.92
N ASN A 44 -12.24 -7.06 16.19
CA ASN A 44 -13.66 -7.23 15.83
C ASN A 44 -13.86 -7.76 14.40
N GLY A 45 -12.81 -8.34 13.81
CA GLY A 45 -12.79 -8.79 12.43
C GLY A 45 -12.58 -7.65 11.42
N GLY A 46 -12.37 -8.05 10.16
CA GLY A 46 -11.97 -7.17 9.08
C GLY A 46 -10.59 -7.57 8.56
N ASP A 47 -10.51 -7.91 7.27
CA ASP A 47 -9.28 -8.31 6.60
C ASP A 47 -9.01 -7.39 5.40
N GLY A 48 -7.77 -7.41 4.93
CA GLY A 48 -7.40 -6.70 3.72
C GLY A 48 -7.24 -5.19 3.92
N VAL A 49 -6.87 -4.75 5.12
CA VAL A 49 -6.34 -3.41 5.35
C VAL A 49 -4.82 -3.50 5.48
N PHE A 50 -4.09 -2.68 4.74
CA PHE A 50 -2.64 -2.59 4.89
C PHE A 50 -2.19 -1.19 5.26
N MET A 51 -0.99 -1.11 5.82
CA MET A 51 -0.22 0.11 6.01
C MET A 51 1.07 0.07 5.18
N LEU A 52 1.43 1.21 4.60
CA LEU A 52 2.75 1.49 4.04
C LEU A 52 3.23 2.88 4.50
N THR A 53 4.49 3.02 4.86
CA THR A 53 5.11 4.34 5.09
C THR A 53 5.39 5.05 3.77
N LYS A 54 5.56 6.38 3.82
CA LYS A 54 6.04 7.15 2.65
C LYS A 54 7.36 6.58 2.10
N GLU A 55 8.30 6.21 2.97
CA GLU A 55 9.57 5.61 2.57
C GLU A 55 9.36 4.29 1.80
N GLN A 56 8.48 3.42 2.28
CA GLN A 56 8.15 2.16 1.60
C GLN A 56 7.47 2.40 0.25
N LEU A 57 6.58 3.39 0.15
CA LEU A 57 5.96 3.79 -1.12
C LEU A 57 7.01 4.29 -2.13
N LEU A 58 7.99 5.06 -1.67
CA LEU A 58 9.10 5.55 -2.51
C LEU A 58 10.01 4.40 -2.96
N ALA A 59 10.34 3.47 -2.07
CA ALA A 59 11.13 2.28 -2.40
C ALA A 59 10.41 1.38 -3.43
N ALA A 60 9.08 1.28 -3.34
CA ALA A 60 8.24 0.50 -4.25
C ALA A 60 7.80 1.27 -5.51
N ARG A 61 8.26 2.50 -5.74
CA ARG A 61 7.72 3.39 -6.79
C ARG A 61 7.76 2.77 -8.20
N GLU A 62 8.76 1.94 -8.48
CA GLU A 62 8.95 1.35 -9.82
C GLU A 62 7.81 0.39 -10.18
N TYR A 63 7.23 -0.31 -9.20
CA TYR A 63 6.06 -1.17 -9.40
C TYR A 63 4.80 -0.40 -9.80
N PHE A 64 4.75 0.91 -9.48
CA PHE A 64 3.56 1.73 -9.65
C PHE A 64 3.75 2.92 -10.61
N ALA A 65 4.92 3.04 -11.24
CA ALA A 65 5.29 4.18 -12.08
C ALA A 65 4.29 4.42 -13.23
N ILE A 66 3.76 3.35 -13.84
CA ILE A 66 2.76 3.45 -14.92
C ILE A 66 1.38 3.97 -14.46
N TYR A 67 1.16 4.07 -13.15
CA TYR A 67 -0.08 4.58 -12.55
C TYR A 67 0.09 5.95 -11.90
N LYS A 68 1.28 6.56 -12.02
CA LYS A 68 1.54 7.94 -11.60
C LYS A 68 0.91 8.88 -12.64
N ASP A 69 0.25 9.92 -12.14
CA ASP A 69 -0.44 10.91 -12.97
C ASP A 69 0.53 11.98 -13.50
#